data_AF-A0A2Z7CHD8-F1
#
_entry.id   AF-A0A2Z7CHD8-F1
#
_cell.length_a   1.000
_cell.length_b   1.000
_cell.length_c   1.000
_cell.angle_alpha   90.00
_cell.angle_beta   90.00
_cell.angle_gamma   90.00
#
_symmetry.space_group_name_H-M   'P 1'
#
loop_
_entity.id
_entity.type
_entity.pdbx_description
1 polymer ?
#
loop_
_entity_poly.entity_id
_entity_poly.type
_entity_poly.pdbx_seq_one_letter_code
_entity_poly.pdbx_strand_id
1 'polypeptide(L)'
;MKAVQDRHVSYANRRRDQLEFEVGDRVFLRVSPFKSVMRFRTKGKLAPKFVGPFDIIEMIGSLAYRLRLPDELAAMHDVFHVSMLRTDEVGLDSTLSYVEYPV
;
A
#
# COMPACT_ATOMS: atom_id res chain seq x y z
N MET A 1 38.89 -5.75 -0.74
CA MET A 1 37.66 -6.43 -0.26
C MET A 1 36.45 -5.50 -0.15
N LYS A 2 36.57 -4.29 0.42
CA LYS A 2 35.43 -3.37 0.62
C LYS A 2 34.73 -2.89 -0.67
N ALA A 3 35.50 -2.54 -1.70
CA ALA A 3 34.96 -2.02 -2.97
C ALA A 3 34.00 -2.97 -3.71
N VAL A 4 34.16 -4.29 -3.54
CA VAL A 4 33.23 -5.28 -4.12
C VAL A 4 31.92 -5.27 -3.32
N GLN A 5 32.01 -5.30 -1.99
CA GLN A 5 30.86 -5.22 -1.09
C GLN A 5 30.03 -3.95 -1.32
N ASP A 6 30.69 -2.80 -1.45
CA ASP A 6 30.05 -1.50 -1.67
C ASP A 6 29.32 -1.46 -3.02
N ARG A 7 29.89 -2.09 -4.07
CA ARG A 7 29.20 -2.28 -5.35
C ARG A 7 27.94 -3.14 -5.20
N HIS A 8 28.02 -4.28 -4.53
CA HIS A 8 26.84 -5.12 -4.32
C HIS A 8 25.71 -4.39 -3.57
N VAL A 9 26.05 -3.62 -2.53
CA VAL A 9 25.09 -2.82 -1.75
C VAL A 9 24.46 -1.71 -2.61
N SER A 10 25.28 -0.97 -3.37
CA SER A 10 24.77 0.10 -4.24
C SER A 10 23.89 -0.45 -5.37
N TYR A 11 24.24 -1.57 -6.00
CA TYR A 11 23.38 -2.21 -7.00
C TYR A 11 22.06 -2.71 -6.39
N ALA A 12 22.09 -3.27 -5.18
CA ALA A 12 20.89 -3.78 -4.51
C ALA A 12 19.93 -2.66 -4.05
N ASN A 13 20.47 -1.52 -3.61
CA ASN A 13 19.68 -0.44 -2.98
C ASN A 13 19.32 0.71 -3.93
N ARG A 14 19.81 0.72 -5.18
CA ARG A 14 19.63 1.83 -6.14
C ARG A 14 18.16 2.19 -6.44
N ARG A 15 17.21 1.31 -6.15
CA ARG A 15 15.76 1.51 -6.39
C ARG A 15 14.91 1.37 -5.11
N ARG A 16 15.55 1.36 -3.94
CA ARG A 16 14.86 1.36 -2.65
C ARG A 16 14.68 2.80 -2.22
N ASP A 17 13.54 3.39 -2.56
CA ASP A 17 13.14 4.66 -1.96
C ASP A 17 12.72 4.40 -0.51
N GLN A 18 13.22 5.24 0.40
CA GLN A 18 12.72 5.30 1.77
C GLN A 18 11.38 6.03 1.74
N LEU A 19 10.31 5.24 1.62
CA LEU A 19 8.95 5.74 1.82
C LEU A 19 8.74 5.82 3.34
N GLU A 20 8.56 7.04 3.83
CA GLU A 20 8.21 7.33 5.22
C GLU A 20 6.77 7.82 5.23
N PHE A 21 5.99 7.36 6.20
CA PHE A 21 4.59 7.76 6.38
C PHE A 21 4.39 8.22 7.81
N GLU A 22 3.48 9.16 8.01
CA GLU A 22 3.10 9.64 9.34
C GLU A 22 1.76 9.04 9.79
N VAL A 23 1.52 9.09 11.10
CA VAL A 23 0.23 8.72 11.67
C VAL A 23 -0.81 9.74 11.21
N GLY A 24 -1.90 9.26 10.61
CA GLY A 24 -2.94 10.11 10.01
C GLY A 24 -2.84 10.23 8.49
N ASP A 25 -1.76 9.75 7.86
CA ASP A 25 -1.69 9.70 6.40
C ASP A 25 -2.68 8.69 5.83
N ARG A 26 -3.25 9.05 4.68
CA ARG A 26 -4.12 8.18 3.88
C ARG A 26 -3.29 7.43 2.87
N VAL A 27 -3.33 6.10 2.96
CA VAL A 27 -2.56 5.22 2.10
C VAL A 27 -3.44 4.17 1.43
N PHE A 28 -3.08 3.85 0.19
CA PHE A 28 -3.69 2.73 -0.51
C PHE A 28 -2.96 1.43 -0.22
N LEU A 29 -3.71 0.40 0.11
CA LEU A 29 -3.16 -0.93 0.37
C LEU A 29 -3.11 -1.76 -0.91
N ARG A 30 -1.94 -2.32 -1.22
CA ARG A 30 -1.77 -3.29 -2.31
C ARG A 30 -2.35 -4.64 -1.91
N VAL A 31 -3.32 -5.13 -2.67
CA VAL A 31 -3.86 -6.49 -2.50
C VAL A 31 -3.26 -7.45 -3.53
N SER A 32 -2.94 -8.66 -3.11
CA SER A 32 -2.54 -9.72 -4.05
C SER A 32 -3.79 -10.45 -4.55
N PRO A 33 -3.89 -10.73 -5.86
CA PRO A 33 -5.05 -11.42 -6.43
C PRO A 33 -5.23 -12.86 -5.91
N PHE A 34 -4.20 -13.44 -5.28
CA PHE A 34 -4.19 -14.81 -4.77
C PHE A 34 -4.60 -14.92 -3.29
N LYS A 35 -4.61 -13.82 -2.53
CA LYS A 35 -5.13 -13.84 -1.16
C LYS A 35 -6.65 -13.78 -1.24
N SER A 36 -7.27 -14.95 -1.13
CA SER A 36 -8.70 -15.29 -1.20
C SER A 36 -9.66 -14.42 -0.35
N VAL A 37 -9.17 -13.46 0.42
CA VAL A 37 -9.93 -12.72 1.43
C VAL A 37 -10.72 -11.54 0.83
N MET A 38 -10.28 -11.00 -0.31
CA MET A 38 -10.95 -9.85 -0.96
C MET A 38 -11.03 -10.02 -2.46
N ARG A 39 -12.07 -10.74 -2.89
CA ARG A 39 -12.45 -10.79 -4.29
C ARG A 39 -13.28 -9.54 -4.60
N PHE A 40 -12.62 -8.47 -5.05
CA PHE A 40 -13.34 -7.33 -5.64
C PHE A 40 -14.28 -7.84 -6.72
N ARG A 41 -15.45 -7.19 -6.85
CA ARG A 41 -16.53 -7.61 -7.77
C ARG A 41 -16.05 -7.82 -9.22
N THR A 42 -14.92 -7.21 -9.60
CA THR A 42 -14.26 -7.39 -10.91
C THR A 42 -13.29 -8.56 -10.90
N LYS A 43 -13.65 -9.66 -11.57
CA LYS A 43 -12.78 -10.83 -11.81
C LYS A 43 -11.96 -10.64 -13.09
N GLY A 44 -10.65 -10.88 -13.04
CA GLY A 44 -9.78 -10.99 -14.23
C GLY A 44 -8.70 -9.92 -14.34
N LYS A 45 -8.19 -9.71 -15.56
CA LYS A 45 -7.04 -8.83 -15.89
C LYS A 45 -7.21 -7.37 -15.44
N LEU A 46 -8.44 -6.93 -15.16
CA LEU A 46 -8.82 -5.58 -14.74
C LEU A 46 -9.17 -5.45 -13.24
N ALA A 47 -8.86 -6.47 -12.42
CA ALA A 47 -9.04 -6.32 -10.98
C ALA A 47 -8.16 -5.19 -10.43
N PRO A 48 -8.69 -4.33 -9.54
CA PRO A 48 -7.89 -3.27 -8.93
C PRO A 48 -6.74 -3.88 -8.11
N LYS A 49 -5.54 -3.32 -8.29
CA LYS A 49 -4.32 -3.76 -7.58
C LYS A 49 -4.18 -3.16 -6.18
N PHE A 50 -4.85 -2.04 -5.96
CA PHE A 50 -4.84 -1.27 -4.72
C PHE A 50 -6.28 -1.05 -4.26
N VAL A 51 -6.46 -0.99 -2.96
CA VAL A 51 -7.76 -0.91 -2.31
C VAL A 51 -7.69 0.22 -1.31
N GLY A 52 -8.76 1.03 -1.29
CA GLY A 52 -9.13 2.07 -0.34
C GLY A 52 -8.03 2.98 0.21
N PRO A 53 -8.28 4.28 0.39
CA PRO A 53 -7.49 5.03 1.34
C PRO A 53 -7.81 4.50 2.75
N PHE A 54 -6.79 4.03 3.47
CA PHE A 54 -6.88 3.73 4.90
C PHE A 54 -6.00 4.70 5.67
N ASP A 55 -6.47 5.08 6.85
CA ASP A 55 -5.70 5.92 7.75
C ASP A 55 -4.66 5.06 8.49
N ILE A 56 -3.42 5.56 8.57
CA ILE A 56 -2.39 4.98 9.44
C ILE A 56 -2.71 5.35 10.89
N ILE A 57 -2.92 4.33 11.73
CA ILE A 57 -3.17 4.51 13.17
C ILE A 57 -1.87 4.59 13.95
N GLU A 58 -0.88 3.77 13.59
CA GLU A 58 0.35 3.62 14.36
C GLU A 58 1.52 3.22 13.46
N MET A 59 2.71 3.73 13.77
CA MET A 59 3.98 3.25 13.22
C MET A 59 4.57 2.20 14.17
N ILE A 60 4.55 0.92 13.76
CA ILE A 60 5.07 -0.19 14.58
C ILE A 60 6.59 -0.29 14.47
N GLY A 61 7.15 0.17 13.36
CA GLY A 61 8.59 0.31 13.16
C GLY A 61 8.87 1.07 11.87
N SER A 62 10.15 1.24 11.54
CA SER A 62 10.59 2.02 10.37
C SER A 62 10.00 1.56 9.03
N LEU A 63 9.55 0.31 8.94
CA LEU A 63 9.04 -0.29 7.71
C LEU A 63 7.62 -0.86 7.85
N ALA A 64 6.98 -0.75 9.02
CA ALA A 64 5.71 -1.41 9.30
C ALA A 64 4.72 -0.46 9.98
N TYR A 65 3.53 -0.36 9.38
CA TYR A 65 2.47 0.56 9.79
C TYR A 65 1.18 -0.21 10.05
N ARG A 66 0.43 0.22 11.07
CA ARG A 66 -0.91 -0.27 11.37
C ARG A 66 -1.95 0.60 10.69
N LEU A 67 -2.84 -0.02 9.92
CA LEU A 67 -3.93 0.66 9.21
C LEU A 67 -5.26 0.49 9.92
N ARG A 68 -6.12 1.49 9.79
CA ARG A 68 -7.54 1.37 10.17
C ARG A 68 -8.30 0.61 9.09
N LEU A 69 -8.39 -0.70 9.25
CA LEU A 69 -9.20 -1.54 8.36
C LEU A 69 -10.69 -1.53 8.79
N PRO A 70 -11.65 -1.49 7.85
CA PRO A 70 -13.06 -1.71 8.14
C PRO A 70 -13.32 -3.18 8.51
N ASP A 71 -14.43 -3.45 9.18
CA ASP A 71 -14.78 -4.78 9.70
C ASP A 71 -14.88 -5.85 8.61
N GLU A 72 -15.22 -5.46 7.38
CA GLU A 72 -15.20 -6.34 6.20
C GLU A 72 -13.81 -6.92 5.92
N LEU A 73 -12.76 -6.17 6.28
CA LEU A 73 -11.35 -6.50 6.11
C LEU A 73 -10.71 -7.02 7.41
N ALA A 74 -11.48 -7.20 8.49
CA ALA A 74 -10.96 -7.63 9.81
C ALA A 74 -10.32 -9.02 9.80
N ALA A 75 -10.58 -9.84 8.78
CA ALA A 75 -9.88 -11.12 8.57
C ALA A 75 -8.40 -10.94 8.15
N MET A 76 -8.00 -9.74 7.71
CA MET A 76 -6.61 -9.41 7.42
C MET A 76 -5.94 -8.76 8.63
N HIS A 77 -4.66 -9.05 8.81
CA HIS A 77 -3.84 -8.33 9.76
C HIS A 77 -3.81 -6.84 9.38
N ASP A 78 -3.93 -5.99 10.39
CA ASP A 78 -3.91 -4.53 10.31
C ASP A 78 -2.50 -3.96 10.09
N VAL A 79 -1.46 -4.78 10.28
CA VAL A 79 -0.05 -4.39 10.13
C VAL A 79 0.48 -4.72 8.74
N PHE A 80 0.98 -3.69 8.04
CA PHE A 80 1.49 -3.80 6.68
C PHE A 80 2.89 -3.20 6.55
N HIS A 81 3.72 -3.86 5.73
CA HIS A 81 5.03 -3.35 5.36
C HIS A 81 4.90 -2.20 4.35
N VAL A 82 5.80 -1.20 4.43
CA VAL A 82 5.86 0.01 3.60
C VAL A 82 5.76 -0.28 2.09
N SER A 83 6.29 -1.40 1.63
CA SER A 83 6.26 -1.81 0.21
C SER A 83 4.87 -2.17 -0.32
N MET A 84 3.89 -2.37 0.56
CA MET A 84 2.50 -2.61 0.22
C MET A 84 1.63 -1.35 0.29
N LEU A 85 2.20 -0.23 0.73
CA LEU A 85 1.50 1.04 0.88
C LEU A 85 1.86 1.99 -0.27
N ARG A 86 0.90 2.83 -0.66
CA ARG A 86 1.10 3.92 -1.61
C ARG A 86 0.48 5.21 -1.09
N THR A 87 1.25 6.29 -1.13
CA THR A 87 0.75 7.66 -0.91
C THR A 87 -0.03 8.13 -2.15
N ASP A 88 -0.90 9.12 -1.95
CA ASP A 88 -1.74 9.76 -2.96
C ASP A 88 -0.98 10.83 -3.78
N GLU A 89 0.31 11.05 -3.50
CA GLU A 89 1.10 12.08 -4.17
C GLU A 89 1.59 11.61 -5.56
N VAL A 90 0.77 11.84 -6.60
CA VAL A 90 1.09 12.61 -7.83
C VAL A 90 -0.14 12.62 -8.74
N GLY A 91 -0.81 13.78 -8.78
CA GLY A 91 -1.51 14.37 -9.93
C GLY A 91 -2.35 13.47 -10.83
N LEU A 92 -3.64 13.31 -10.49
CA LEU A 92 -4.78 13.39 -11.42
C LEU A 92 -6.05 13.43 -10.58
N ASP A 93 -6.70 14.60 -10.64
CA ASP A 93 -8.04 14.94 -10.19
C ASP A 93 -8.40 14.61 -8.74
N SER A 94 -8.66 15.69 -8.00
CA SER A 94 -9.36 15.77 -6.72
C SER A 94 -10.80 15.20 -6.72
N THR A 95 -11.05 14.18 -7.52
CA THR A 95 -12.34 13.51 -7.75
C THR A 95 -12.21 11.99 -7.74
N LEU A 96 -11.25 11.40 -7.00
CA LEU A 96 -11.34 10.01 -6.55
C LEU A 96 -12.39 9.84 -5.42
N SER A 97 -13.48 10.61 -5.48
CA SER A 97 -14.71 10.30 -4.78
C SER A 97 -15.35 9.09 -5.47
N TYR A 98 -15.56 8.00 -4.72
CA TYR A 98 -16.52 6.97 -5.12
C TYR A 98 -17.92 7.58 -5.03
N VAL A 99 -18.45 8.07 -6.15
CA VAL A 99 -19.87 8.42 -6.31
C VAL A 99 -20.46 7.37 -7.25
N GLU A 100 -21.44 6.61 -6.76
CA GLU A 100 -22.29 5.78 -7.61
C GLU A 100 -23.03 6.69 -8.60
N TYR A 101 -22.82 6.48 -9.90
CA TYR A 101 -23.79 6.90 -10.90
C TYR A 101 -24.67 5.67 -11.19
N PRO A 102 -25.92 5.64 -10.72
CA PRO A 102 -26.88 4.66 -11.23
C PRO A 102 -27.09 4.91 -12.73
N VAL A 103 -27.23 3.80 -13.47
CA VAL A 103 -27.43 3.71 -14.93
C VAL A 103 -28.59 4.56 -15.42
#